data_AF-A0A160FVJ3-F1
#
_entry.id   AF-A0A160FVJ3-F1
#
_cell.length_a   1.000
_cell.length_b   1.000
_cell.length_c   1.000
_cell.angle_alpha   90.00
_cell.angle_beta   90.00
_cell.angle_gamma   90.00
#
_symmetry.space_group_name_H-M   'P 1'
#
loop_
_entity.id
_entity.type
_entity.pdbx_description
1 polymer ?
#
loop_
_entity_poly.entity_id
_entity_poly.type
_entity_poly.pdbx_seq_one_letter_code
_entity_poly.pdbx_strand_id
1 'polypeptide(L)'
;MTQDALARMSSVSRPSITAMERGKSNPRFATLDQVARVLDVDILELITSGLPASASADNRPSLERIARNVNKVRAALGVSQETLSVQSRHFRTYVGNLERQVVNPSLSDVEAIAFALGVGIETLLQPLEPGELEVDMQRLVRKTRKET
;
A
#
# COMPACT_ATOMS: atom_id res chain seq x y z
N MET A 1 6.97 -24.97 2.52
CA MET A 1 6.11 -24.90 1.32
C MET A 1 6.97 -24.89 0.06
N THR A 2 6.57 -25.51 -1.05
CA THR A 2 7.31 -25.45 -2.34
C THR A 2 6.81 -24.29 -3.21
N GLN A 3 7.61 -23.83 -4.18
CA GLN A 3 7.18 -22.82 -5.17
C GLN A 3 5.92 -23.25 -5.93
N ASP A 4 5.81 -24.51 -6.32
CA ASP A 4 4.62 -25.06 -6.98
C ASP A 4 3.38 -25.03 -6.07
N ALA A 5 3.55 -25.36 -4.79
CA ALA A 5 2.47 -25.28 -3.81
C ALA A 5 2.02 -23.82 -3.61
N LEU A 6 2.97 -22.89 -3.45
CA LEU A 6 2.68 -21.46 -3.31
C LEU A 6 1.96 -20.91 -4.55
N ALA A 7 2.43 -21.25 -5.76
CA ALA A 7 1.81 -20.80 -7.01
C ALA A 7 0.33 -21.24 -7.11
N ARG A 8 0.07 -22.50 -6.79
CA ARG A 8 -1.28 -23.06 -6.79
C ARG A 8 -2.18 -22.39 -5.75
N MET A 9 -1.65 -22.08 -4.57
CA MET A 9 -2.44 -21.52 -3.47
C MET A 9 -2.68 -20.01 -3.60
N SER A 10 -1.73 -19.26 -4.15
CA SER A 10 -1.79 -17.79 -4.25
C SER A 10 -2.47 -17.29 -5.54
N SER A 11 -2.85 -18.19 -6.46
CA SER A 11 -3.28 -17.82 -7.82
C SER A 11 -2.22 -17.00 -8.59
N VAL A 12 -0.95 -17.09 -8.18
CA VAL A 12 0.19 -16.42 -8.82
C VAL A 12 0.98 -17.45 -9.62
N SER A 13 1.46 -17.08 -10.82
CA SER A 13 2.21 -18.02 -11.65
C SER A 13 3.55 -18.41 -11.00
N ARG A 14 3.98 -19.66 -11.17
CA ARG A 14 5.30 -20.12 -10.71
C ARG A 14 6.46 -19.28 -11.27
N PRO A 15 6.47 -18.89 -12.55
CA PRO A 15 7.48 -17.96 -13.06
C PRO A 15 7.48 -16.61 -12.32
N SER A 16 6.32 -16.07 -11.97
CA SER A 16 6.20 -14.83 -11.18
C SER A 16 6.80 -15.00 -9.78
N ILE A 17 6.49 -16.10 -9.09
CA ILE A 17 7.10 -16.41 -7.78
C ILE A 17 8.62 -16.53 -7.88
N THR A 18 9.10 -17.24 -8.89
CA THR A 18 10.55 -17.38 -9.12
C THR A 18 11.23 -16.03 -9.41
N ALA A 19 10.55 -15.14 -10.14
CA ALA A 19 11.06 -13.81 -10.42
C ALA A 19 11.09 -12.92 -9.16
N MET A 20 10.06 -13.02 -8.32
CA MET A 20 9.99 -12.33 -7.02
C MET A 20 11.11 -12.77 -6.10
N GLU A 21 11.31 -14.08 -5.92
CA GLU A 21 12.37 -14.63 -5.06
C GLU A 21 13.78 -14.23 -5.52
N ARG A 22 13.97 -13.96 -6.82
CA ARG A 22 15.26 -13.52 -7.38
C ARG A 22 15.42 -12.00 -7.38
N GLY A 23 14.46 -11.24 -6.88
CA GLY A 23 14.45 -9.77 -6.94
C GLY A 23 14.36 -9.21 -8.37
N LYS A 24 13.88 -10.02 -9.34
CA LYS A 24 13.83 -9.66 -10.77
C LYS A 24 12.46 -9.20 -11.24
N SER A 25 11.53 -8.95 -10.32
CA SER A 25 10.18 -8.52 -10.64
C SER A 25 9.77 -7.30 -9.82
N ASN A 26 8.92 -6.46 -10.41
CA ASN A 26 8.18 -5.40 -9.73
C ASN A 26 6.71 -5.85 -9.56
N PRO A 27 6.38 -6.58 -8.48
CA PRO A 27 5.04 -7.10 -8.27
C PRO A 27 4.06 -5.98 -7.90
N ARG A 28 2.78 -6.21 -8.19
CA ARG A 28 1.68 -5.37 -7.70
C ARG A 28 1.31 -5.75 -6.28
N PHE A 29 0.82 -4.80 -5.51
CA PHE A 29 0.42 -5.06 -4.12
C PHE A 29 -0.71 -6.09 -4.01
N ALA A 30 -1.65 -6.14 -4.96
CA ALA A 30 -2.65 -7.22 -4.96
C ALA A 30 -2.02 -8.63 -5.11
N THR A 31 -0.92 -8.75 -5.85
CA THR A 31 -0.16 -10.01 -5.98
C THR A 31 0.59 -10.33 -4.69
N LEU A 32 1.16 -9.32 -4.05
CA LEU A 32 1.83 -9.48 -2.76
C LEU A 32 0.84 -9.88 -1.66
N ASP A 33 -0.37 -9.31 -1.63
CA ASP A 33 -1.44 -9.70 -0.70
C ASP A 33 -1.83 -11.18 -0.86
N GLN A 34 -1.87 -11.68 -2.10
CA GLN A 34 -2.15 -13.10 -2.38
C GLN A 34 -1.06 -14.01 -1.82
N VAL A 35 0.22 -13.62 -1.96
CA VAL A 35 1.36 -14.36 -1.43
C VAL A 35 1.40 -14.29 0.10
N ALA A 36 1.24 -13.10 0.67
CA ALA A 36 1.22 -12.85 2.11
C ALA A 36 0.14 -13.68 2.81
N ARG A 37 -1.08 -13.72 2.24
CA ARG A 37 -2.20 -14.51 2.77
C ARG A 37 -1.91 -16.01 2.81
N VAL A 38 -1.24 -16.56 1.78
CA VAL A 38 -0.89 -18.00 1.76
C VAL A 38 0.21 -18.31 2.76
N LEU A 39 1.12 -17.36 2.98
CA LEU A 39 2.22 -17.48 3.94
C LEU A 39 1.79 -17.18 5.38
N ASP A 40 0.59 -16.62 5.58
CA ASP A 40 0.09 -16.13 6.88
C ASP A 40 1.04 -15.12 7.53
N VAL A 41 1.56 -14.19 6.72
CA VAL A 41 2.46 -13.11 7.16
C VAL A 41 1.88 -11.75 6.80
N ASP A 42 2.24 -10.73 7.57
CA ASP A 42 1.87 -9.35 7.23
C ASP A 42 2.61 -8.86 5.97
N ILE A 43 1.98 -7.96 5.21
CA ILE A 43 2.62 -7.37 4.02
C ILE A 43 3.90 -6.61 4.36
N LEU A 44 3.95 -5.94 5.52
CA LEU A 44 5.14 -5.23 5.98
C LEU A 44 6.26 -6.21 6.30
N GLU A 45 5.94 -7.33 6.95
CA GLU A 45 6.90 -8.39 7.25
C GLU A 45 7.44 -9.02 5.96
N LEU A 46 6.57 -9.30 4.99
CA LEU A 46 6.94 -9.87 3.69
C LEU A 46 7.94 -8.98 2.94
N ILE A 47 7.83 -7.66 3.04
CA ILE A 47 8.67 -6.70 2.30
C ILE A 47 9.95 -6.33 3.06
N THR A 48 9.90 -6.22 4.39
CA THR A 48 11.03 -5.69 5.18
C THR A 48 11.93 -6.76 5.78
N SER A 49 11.58 -8.05 5.68
CA SER A 49 12.46 -9.19 6.00
C SER A 49 13.13 -9.15 7.39
N GLY A 50 12.47 -8.66 8.45
CA GLY A 50 13.09 -8.75 9.78
C GLY A 50 12.58 -7.88 10.94
N LEU A 51 11.37 -7.32 10.90
CA LEU A 51 10.78 -6.68 12.08
C LEU A 51 9.49 -7.39 12.48
N PRO A 52 9.45 -8.10 13.62
CA PRO A 52 8.20 -8.56 14.18
C PRO A 52 7.46 -7.33 14.74
N ALA A 53 6.60 -6.72 13.92
CA ALA A 53 5.58 -5.85 14.44
C ALA A 53 4.59 -6.73 15.20
N SER A 54 4.86 -6.93 16.49
CA SER A 54 3.91 -7.48 17.45
C SER A 54 2.65 -6.62 17.47
N ALA A 55 1.67 -6.97 16.65
CA ALA A 55 0.24 -6.81 16.90
C ALA A 55 -0.49 -7.31 15.65
N SER A 56 -1.17 -8.46 15.78
CA SER A 56 -2.29 -8.93 14.96
C SER A 56 -2.15 -8.68 13.45
N ALA A 57 -1.92 -9.74 12.67
CA ALA A 57 -2.01 -9.72 11.20
C ALA A 57 -3.26 -8.92 10.77
N ASP A 58 -3.06 -7.65 10.44
CA ASP A 58 -4.13 -6.79 9.99
C ASP A 58 -4.43 -7.27 8.57
N ASN A 59 -5.34 -8.24 8.45
CA ASN A 59 -5.59 -8.96 7.21
C ASN A 59 -6.31 -8.08 6.15
N ARG A 60 -6.37 -6.76 6.38
CA ARG A 60 -6.83 -5.77 5.42
C ARG A 60 -5.89 -5.69 4.21
N PRO A 61 -6.43 -5.43 3.02
CA PRO A 61 -5.62 -5.26 1.81
C PRO A 61 -4.57 -4.16 2.00
N SER A 62 -3.34 -4.42 1.55
CA SER A 62 -2.25 -3.44 1.62
C SER A 62 -2.57 -2.14 0.88
N LEU A 63 -3.41 -2.21 -0.16
CA LEU A 63 -3.90 -1.04 -0.89
C LEU A 63 -4.61 -0.02 0.02
N GLU A 64 -5.42 -0.49 0.98
CA GLU A 64 -6.10 0.40 1.92
C GLU A 64 -5.08 1.11 2.80
N ARG A 65 -4.10 0.38 3.33
CA ARG A 65 -3.01 0.94 4.15
C ARG A 65 -2.24 2.00 3.39
N ILE A 66 -1.79 1.68 2.17
CA ILE A 66 -1.04 2.60 1.30
C ILE A 66 -1.86 3.87 1.04
N ALA A 67 -3.11 3.73 0.61
CA ALA A 67 -3.96 4.87 0.27
C ALA A 67 -4.12 5.84 1.45
N ARG A 68 -4.34 5.31 2.64
CA ARG A 68 -4.59 6.09 3.87
C ARG A 68 -3.30 6.71 4.40
N ASN A 69 -2.20 5.96 4.44
CA ASN A 69 -0.91 6.46 4.90
C ASN A 69 -0.34 7.52 3.93
N VAL A 70 -0.49 7.33 2.62
CA VAL A 70 -0.15 8.35 1.62
C VAL A 70 -0.94 9.63 1.87
N ASN A 71 -2.26 9.54 2.04
CA ASN A 71 -3.10 10.72 2.32
C ASN A 71 -2.67 11.44 3.61
N LYS A 72 -2.44 10.68 4.69
CA LYS A 72 -2.04 11.18 6.01
C LYS A 72 -0.69 11.90 5.96
N VAL A 73 0.35 11.25 5.43
CA VAL A 73 1.70 11.83 5.33
C VAL A 73 1.67 13.04 4.40
N ARG A 74 1.03 12.93 3.24
CA ARG A 74 0.90 14.03 2.28
C ARG A 74 0.21 15.25 2.90
N ALA A 75 -0.89 15.04 3.63
CA ALA A 75 -1.62 16.12 4.28
C ALA A 75 -0.82 16.79 5.40
N ALA A 76 -0.07 16.01 6.19
CA ALA A 76 0.83 16.54 7.23
C ALA A 76 1.95 17.41 6.65
N LEU A 77 2.44 17.08 5.45
CA LEU A 77 3.46 17.83 4.72
C LEU A 77 2.91 19.00 3.88
N GLY A 78 1.59 19.17 3.82
CA GLY A 78 0.97 20.21 2.99
C GLY A 78 1.16 20.01 1.48
N VAL A 79 1.47 18.79 1.04
CA VAL A 79 1.72 18.46 -0.38
C VAL A 79 0.38 18.22 -1.09
N SER A 80 0.20 18.75 -2.30
CA SER A 80 -1.03 18.48 -3.07
C SER A 80 -0.95 17.11 -3.80
N GLN A 81 -2.10 16.53 -4.18
CA GLN A 81 -2.12 15.28 -4.95
C GLN A 81 -1.40 15.41 -6.30
N GLU A 82 -1.57 16.56 -6.96
CA GLU A 82 -0.88 16.88 -8.22
C GLU A 82 0.62 16.99 -8.00
N THR A 83 1.04 17.75 -6.98
CA THR A 83 2.46 17.90 -6.62
C THR A 83 3.10 16.56 -6.34
N LEU A 84 2.47 15.72 -5.50
CA LEU A 84 3.02 14.39 -5.19
C LEU A 84 3.10 13.51 -6.44
N SER A 85 2.07 13.53 -7.28
CA SER A 85 2.07 12.75 -8.53
C SER A 85 3.24 13.15 -9.43
N VAL A 86 3.51 14.44 -9.58
CA VAL A 86 4.64 14.94 -10.39
C VAL A 86 5.98 14.57 -9.75
N GLN A 87 6.13 14.77 -8.43
CA GLN A 87 7.37 14.46 -7.70
C GLN A 87 7.71 12.96 -7.74
N SER A 88 6.69 12.10 -7.66
CA SER A 88 6.84 10.64 -7.78
C SER A 88 6.84 10.15 -9.24
N ARG A 89 6.91 11.06 -10.23
CA ARG A 89 6.98 10.75 -11.67
C ARG A 89 5.78 9.94 -12.21
N HIS A 90 4.60 10.19 -11.68
CA HIS A 90 3.34 9.65 -12.19
C HIS A 90 2.50 10.71 -12.90
N PHE A 91 1.44 10.26 -13.60
CA PHE A 91 0.43 11.17 -14.14
C PHE A 91 -0.25 11.95 -13.01
N ARG A 92 -0.60 13.21 -13.26
CA ARG A 92 -1.17 14.15 -12.28
C ARG A 92 -2.36 13.64 -11.46
N THR A 93 -3.10 12.64 -11.97
CA THR A 93 -4.27 12.04 -11.31
C THR A 93 -3.95 10.77 -10.53
N TYR A 94 -2.72 10.26 -10.60
CA TYR A 94 -2.36 8.96 -10.04
C TYR A 94 -2.56 8.91 -8.53
N VAL A 95 -2.04 9.90 -7.78
CA VAL A 95 -2.20 9.94 -6.32
C VAL A 95 -3.68 10.04 -5.94
N GLY A 96 -4.46 10.85 -6.65
CA GLY A 96 -5.91 10.94 -6.41
C GLY A 96 -6.65 9.63 -6.70
N ASN A 97 -6.18 8.82 -7.65
CA ASN A 97 -6.72 7.48 -7.90
C ASN A 97 -6.25 6.47 -6.85
N LEU A 98 -5.01 6.60 -6.37
CA LEU A 98 -4.44 5.76 -5.31
C LEU A 98 -5.17 5.97 -3.98
N GLU A 99 -5.36 7.22 -3.56
CA GLU A 99 -6.07 7.56 -2.31
C GLU A 99 -7.53 7.08 -2.33
N ARG A 100 -8.13 6.94 -3.52
CA ARG A 100 -9.47 6.38 -3.72
C ARG A 100 -9.49 4.87 -3.99
N GLN A 101 -8.32 4.21 -3.94
CA GLN A 101 -8.16 2.77 -4.17
C GLN A 101 -8.65 2.30 -5.56
N VAL A 102 -8.54 3.16 -6.58
CA VAL A 102 -8.96 2.86 -7.96
C VAL A 102 -7.82 2.26 -8.79
N VAL A 103 -6.58 2.34 -8.30
CA VAL A 103 -5.39 1.76 -8.94
C VAL A 103 -4.80 0.65 -8.07
N ASN A 104 -4.10 -0.28 -8.73
CA ASN A 104 -3.32 -1.33 -8.09
C ASN A 104 -1.82 -1.03 -8.33
N PRO A 105 -1.15 -0.35 -7.38
CA PRO A 105 0.23 0.11 -7.54
C PRO A 105 1.21 -1.07 -7.52
N SER A 106 2.32 -0.89 -8.23
CA SER A 106 3.49 -1.76 -8.13
C SER A 106 4.35 -1.40 -6.92
N LEU A 107 5.24 -2.30 -6.51
CA LEU A 107 6.20 -2.02 -5.44
C LEU A 107 6.99 -0.73 -5.73
N SER A 108 7.51 -0.59 -6.95
CA SER A 108 8.26 0.60 -7.34
C SER A 108 7.43 1.89 -7.39
N ASP A 109 6.12 1.82 -7.64
CA ASP A 109 5.26 3.01 -7.57
C ASP A 109 5.17 3.51 -6.13
N VAL A 110 5.01 2.60 -5.17
CA VAL A 110 4.92 2.96 -3.74
C VAL A 110 6.28 3.42 -3.21
N GLU A 111 7.39 2.82 -3.66
CA GLU A 111 8.75 3.30 -3.36
C GLU A 111 8.96 4.72 -3.89
N ALA A 112 8.52 5.03 -5.11
CA ALA A 112 8.63 6.36 -5.69
C ALA A 112 7.82 7.40 -4.91
N ILE A 113 6.62 7.03 -4.45
CA ILE A 113 5.79 7.89 -3.60
C ILE A 113 6.43 8.10 -2.22
N ALA A 114 6.94 7.04 -1.59
CA ALA A 114 7.63 7.12 -0.30
C ALA A 114 8.84 8.05 -0.40
N PHE A 115 9.66 7.89 -1.45
CA PHE A 115 10.79 8.74 -1.74
C PHE A 115 10.38 10.21 -1.94
N ALA A 116 9.33 10.47 -2.72
CA ALA A 116 8.82 11.83 -2.94
C ALA A 116 8.29 12.49 -1.66
N LEU A 117 7.76 11.71 -0.72
CA LEU A 117 7.31 12.16 0.60
C LEU A 117 8.45 12.24 1.63
N GLY A 118 9.65 11.77 1.30
CA GLY A 118 10.78 11.74 2.23
C GLY A 118 10.62 10.74 3.38
N VAL A 119 9.86 9.66 3.17
CA VAL A 119 9.63 8.60 4.16
C VAL A 119 10.06 7.24 3.62
N GLY A 120 10.29 6.27 4.51
CA GLY A 120 10.48 4.87 4.13
C GLY A 120 9.16 4.20 3.72
N ILE A 121 9.23 3.16 2.89
CA ILE A 121 8.05 2.41 2.42
C ILE A 121 7.28 1.77 3.59
N GLU A 122 7.98 1.41 4.65
CA GLU A 122 7.43 0.89 5.89
C GLU A 122 6.40 1.84 6.51
N THR A 123 6.59 3.15 6.37
CA THR A 123 5.63 4.17 6.83
C THR A 123 4.32 4.07 6.08
N LEU A 124 4.37 3.79 4.77
CA LEU A 124 3.18 3.68 3.93
C LEU A 124 2.45 2.34 4.12
N LEU A 125 3.13 1.34 4.67
CA LEU A 125 2.60 -0.02 4.89
C LEU A 125 2.17 -0.29 6.35
N GLN A 126 2.37 0.68 7.25
CA GLN A 126 1.93 0.57 8.64
C GLN A 126 0.44 0.20 8.72
N PRO A 127 0.05 -0.68 9.66
CA PRO A 127 -1.34 -0.97 9.96
C PRO A 127 -2.14 0.30 10.26
N LEU A 128 -3.42 0.29 9.92
CA LEU A 128 -4.30 1.42 10.19
C LEU A 128 -4.83 1.34 11.62
N GLU A 129 -4.56 2.38 12.40
CA GLU A 129 -5.05 2.51 13.77
C GLU A 129 -6.59 2.46 13.80
N PRO A 130 -7.21 1.60 14.64
CA PRO A 130 -8.67 1.41 14.68
C PRO A 130 -9.49 2.70 14.87
N GLY A 131 -8.93 3.73 15.49
CA GLY A 131 -9.60 5.00 15.77
C GLY A 131 -9.59 6.04 14.64
N GLU A 132 -8.83 5.83 13.56
CA GLU A 132 -8.70 6.83 12.48
C GLU A 132 -9.91 6.87 11.53
N LEU A 133 -10.73 5.82 11.49
CA LEU A 133 -11.94 5.75 10.66
C LEU A 133 -13.03 6.74 11.11
N GLU A 134 -13.10 7.04 12.41
CA GLU A 134 -14.16 7.86 13.00
C GLU A 134 -13.95 9.35 12.71
N VAL A 135 -12.69 9.80 12.69
CA VAL A 135 -12.31 11.20 12.40
C VAL A 135 -12.60 11.56 10.94
N ASP A 136 -12.38 10.64 10.01
CA ASP A 136 -12.60 10.86 8.58
C ASP A 136 -14.09 10.92 8.21
N MET A 137 -14.91 10.05 8.82
CA MET A 137 -16.36 10.07 8.60
C MET A 137 -16.97 11.41 9.06
N GLN A 138 -16.47 11.95 10.18
CA GLN A 138 -16.86 13.28 10.66
C GLN A 138 -16.41 14.41 9.72
N ARG A 139 -15.23 14.31 9.08
CA ARG A 139 -14.76 15.29 8.08
C ARG A 139 -15.58 15.25 6.79
N LEU A 140 -15.95 14.05 6.33
CA LEU A 140 -16.76 13.88 5.12
C LEU A 140 -18.17 14.46 5.28
N VAL A 141 -18.80 14.22 6.44
CA VAL A 141 -20.12 14.79 6.80
C VAL A 141 -20.08 16.33 6.92
N ARG A 142 -18.95 16.90 7.34
CA ARG A 142 -18.78 18.37 7.40
C ARG A 142 -18.59 19.00 6.01
N LYS A 143 -17.98 18.28 5.06
CA LYS A 143 -17.75 18.77 3.69
C LYS A 143 -19.05 18.80 2.88
N THR A 144 -19.89 17.76 2.99
CA THR A 144 -21.19 17.70 2.31
C THR A 144 -22.21 18.73 2.81
N ARG A 145 -22.09 19.22 4.05
CA ARG A 145 -22.94 20.27 4.61
C ARG A 145 -22.55 21.71 4.23
N LYS A 146 -21.36 21.93 3.66
CA LYS A 146 -20.90 23.27 3.25
C LYS A 146 -21.17 23.59 1.77
N GLU A 147 -21.66 22.61 1.01
CA GLU A 147 -21.97 22.72 -0.41
C GLU A 147 -23.50 22.82 -0.68
N THR A 148 -24.31 23.05 0.36
CA THR A 148 -25.76 23.32 0.31
C THR A 148 -26.06 24.66 0.94
#